data_AF-A0A9R1RW21-F1
#
_entry.id   AF-A0A9R1RW21-F1
#
_cell.length_a   1.000
_cell.length_b   1.000
_cell.length_c   1.000
_cell.angle_alpha   90.00
_cell.angle_beta   90.00
_cell.angle_gamma   90.00
#
_symmetry.space_group_name_H-M   'P 1'
#
loop_
_entity.id
_entity.type
_entity.pdbx_description
1 polymer ?
#
loop_
_entity_poly.entity_id
_entity_poly.type
_entity_poly.pdbx_seq_one_letter_code
_entity_poly.pdbx_strand_id
1 'polypeptide(L)'
;MKLDWSLSHEKPSEDCDEAELDPKYRESVRCKIFLGFTSNLVSSGIRDVIRFLAQHHMVDVIVTTAGGIEEDLIKCLAPTYRGEFSLPGALLRSKGLNRIGNLLVPNDNYCKFENWIMPLFDQMLQEQSTEVIIPLGLNTAGNILF
;
A
#
# COMPACT_ATOMS: atom_id res chain seq x y z
N MET A 1 17.45 -10.03 3.04
CA MET A 1 17.08 -11.28 2.36
C MET A 1 16.24 -10.89 1.16
N LYS A 2 16.85 -10.76 -0.03
CA LYS A 2 16.15 -10.56 -1.31
C LYS A 2 16.28 -11.88 -2.08
N LEU A 3 15.27 -12.28 -2.85
CA LEU A 3 15.36 -13.49 -3.65
C LEU A 3 16.49 -13.33 -4.68
N ASP A 4 17.44 -14.27 -4.70
CA ASP A 4 18.59 -14.24 -5.62
C ASP A 4 18.29 -14.93 -6.96
N TRP A 5 17.03 -14.96 -7.39
CA TRP A 5 16.67 -15.60 -8.64
C TRP A 5 17.05 -14.74 -9.85
N SER A 6 17.57 -15.38 -10.90
CA SER A 6 17.74 -14.83 -12.24
C SER A 6 17.30 -15.86 -13.29
N LEU A 7 16.93 -15.39 -14.49
CA LEU A 7 16.50 -16.25 -15.59
C LEU A 7 17.59 -17.26 -16.00
N SER A 8 18.86 -16.94 -15.77
CA SER A 8 20.00 -17.86 -15.99
C SER A 8 19.97 -19.12 -15.13
N HIS A 9 19.22 -19.15 -14.02
CA HIS A 9 19.06 -20.36 -13.19
C HIS A 9 18.15 -21.41 -13.84
N GLU A 10 17.37 -21.01 -14.85
CA GLU A 10 16.44 -21.88 -15.57
C GLU A 10 16.99 -22.22 -16.96
N LYS A 11 16.68 -23.43 -17.44
CA LYS A 11 17.04 -23.84 -18.80
C LYS A 11 16.12 -23.12 -19.81
N PRO A 12 16.62 -22.70 -20.98
CA PRO A 12 15.76 -22.16 -22.04
C PRO A 12 14.69 -23.19 -22.47
N SER A 13 13.46 -22.73 -22.66
CA SER A 13 12.37 -23.51 -23.25
C SER A 13 12.39 -23.41 -24.78
N GLU A 14 11.61 -24.26 -25.47
CA GLU A 14 11.48 -24.23 -26.94
C GLU A 14 10.79 -22.95 -27.44
N ASP A 15 10.04 -22.27 -26.57
CA ASP A 15 9.29 -21.04 -26.88
C ASP A 15 10.08 -19.75 -26.58
N CYS A 16 11.36 -19.85 -26.21
CA CYS A 16 12.19 -18.69 -25.88
C CYS A 16 12.48 -17.81 -27.11
N ASP A 17 12.34 -16.50 -26.94
CA ASP A 17 12.75 -15.52 -27.95
C ASP A 17 14.28 -15.54 -28.15
N GLU A 18 14.76 -15.07 -29.32
CA GLU A 18 16.21 -15.01 -29.63
C GLU A 18 17.01 -14.25 -28.55
N ALA A 19 16.43 -13.20 -27.96
CA ALA A 19 17.04 -12.45 -26.88
C ALA A 19 17.18 -13.27 -25.58
N GLU A 20 16.24 -14.17 -25.29
CA GLU A 20 16.26 -15.02 -24.10
C GLU A 20 17.27 -16.17 -24.20
N LEU A 21 17.81 -16.43 -25.40
CA LEU A 21 18.91 -17.39 -25.60
C LEU A 21 20.28 -16.78 -25.26
N ASP A 22 20.43 -15.45 -25.24
CA ASP A 22 21.69 -14.79 -24.89
C ASP A 22 21.99 -14.96 -23.39
N PRO A 23 23.10 -15.62 -23.01
CA PRO A 23 23.49 -15.78 -21.60
C PRO A 23 23.58 -14.46 -20.84
N LYS A 24 24.03 -13.37 -21.48
CA LYS A 24 24.15 -12.05 -20.84
C LYS A 24 22.80 -11.45 -20.51
N TYR A 25 21.84 -11.57 -21.44
CA TYR A 25 20.47 -11.14 -21.21
C TYR A 25 19.86 -11.91 -20.03
N ARG A 26 19.97 -13.25 -20.02
CA ARG A 26 19.42 -14.11 -18.94
C ARG A 26 19.99 -13.80 -17.56
N GLU A 27 21.27 -13.42 -17.47
CA GLU A 27 21.89 -13.00 -16.20
C GLU A 27 21.39 -11.61 -15.74
N SER A 28 21.03 -10.74 -16.69
CA SER A 28 20.47 -9.41 -16.40
C SER A 28 19.02 -9.45 -15.89
N VAL A 29 18.26 -10.48 -16.27
CA VAL A 29 16.84 -10.60 -15.90
C VAL A 29 16.71 -11.12 -14.46
N ARG A 30 16.17 -10.27 -13.59
CA ARG A 30 15.89 -10.57 -12.18
C ARG A 30 14.40 -10.69 -11.93
N CYS A 31 14.04 -11.42 -10.86
CA CYS A 31 12.64 -11.57 -10.44
C CYS A 31 12.07 -10.22 -9.99
N LYS A 32 10.89 -9.86 -10.51
CA LYS A 32 10.08 -8.76 -9.99
C LYS A 32 9.00 -9.31 -9.08
N ILE A 33 8.97 -8.88 -7.84
CA ILE A 33 8.03 -9.36 -6.83
C ILE A 33 6.85 -8.39 -6.72
N PHE A 34 5.67 -8.88 -7.09
CA PHE A 34 4.39 -8.18 -6.93
C PHE A 34 3.71 -8.66 -5.65
N LEU A 35 3.49 -7.74 -4.72
CA LEU A 35 2.78 -8.00 -3.47
C LEU A 35 1.36 -7.43 -3.56
N GLY A 36 0.37 -8.32 -3.66
CA GLY A 36 -1.05 -8.00 -3.60
C GLY A 36 -1.65 -8.30 -2.23
N PHE A 37 -2.40 -7.37 -1.64
CA PHE A 37 -3.15 -7.62 -0.41
C PHE A 37 -4.47 -6.85 -0.36
N THR A 38 -5.41 -7.34 0.45
CA THR A 38 -6.70 -6.69 0.72
C THR A 38 -6.60 -5.74 1.91
N SER A 39 -7.48 -4.73 1.97
CA SER A 39 -7.47 -3.68 3.00
C SER A 39 -7.49 -4.20 4.44
N ASN A 40 -8.25 -5.25 4.71
CA ASN A 40 -8.35 -5.83 6.05
C ASN A 40 -7.01 -6.34 6.62
N LEU A 41 -6.03 -6.66 5.77
CA LEU A 41 -4.69 -7.04 6.21
C LEU A 41 -3.93 -5.84 6.80
N VAL A 42 -4.17 -4.63 6.28
CA VAL A 42 -3.63 -3.39 6.84
C VAL A 42 -4.35 -3.01 8.13
N SER A 43 -5.65 -3.27 8.25
CA SER A 43 -6.39 -3.14 9.53
C SER A 43 -5.78 -4.02 10.62
N SER A 44 -5.28 -5.20 10.26
CA SER A 44 -4.65 -6.15 11.17
C SER A 44 -3.19 -5.78 11.53
N GLY A 45 -2.52 -6.65 12.28
CA GLY A 45 -1.08 -6.52 12.57
C GLY A 45 -0.18 -6.88 11.38
N ILE A 46 -0.71 -7.47 10.30
CA ILE A 46 0.06 -7.81 9.10
C ILE A 46 0.62 -6.56 8.41
N ARG A 47 0.01 -5.39 8.64
CA ARG A 47 0.53 -4.08 8.27
C ARG A 47 2.03 -3.91 8.55
N ASP A 48 2.50 -4.31 9.73
CA ASP A 48 3.90 -4.12 10.09
C ASP A 48 4.84 -5.07 9.33
N VAL A 49 4.35 -6.25 8.94
CA VAL A 49 5.06 -7.16 8.05
C VAL A 49 5.16 -6.57 6.64
N ILE A 50 4.06 -6.03 6.11
CA ILE A 50 4.04 -5.37 4.79
C ILE A 50 5.00 -4.17 4.79
N ARG A 51 4.94 -3.32 5.83
CA ARG A 51 5.85 -2.19 6.02
C ARG A 51 7.31 -2.65 6.08
N PHE A 52 7.61 -3.76 6.76
CA PHE A 52 8.96 -4.33 6.78
C PHE A 52 9.44 -4.75 5.38
N LEU A 53 8.60 -5.48 4.62
CA LEU A 53 8.94 -5.91 3.26
C LEU A 53 9.21 -4.71 2.32
N ALA A 54 8.37 -3.68 2.40
CA ALA A 54 8.52 -2.46 1.62
C ALA A 54 9.77 -1.67 2.03
N GLN A 55 9.96 -1.42 3.34
CA GLN A 55 11.10 -0.66 3.88
C GLN A 55 12.45 -1.28 3.51
N HIS A 56 12.52 -2.61 3.43
CA HIS A 56 13.74 -3.34 3.09
C HIS A 56 13.87 -3.69 1.60
N HIS A 57 13.04 -3.09 0.73
CA HIS A 57 13.09 -3.30 -0.73
C HIS A 57 13.03 -4.79 -1.13
N MET A 58 12.22 -5.57 -0.40
CA MET A 58 11.99 -7.00 -0.65
C MET A 58 10.84 -7.24 -1.64
N VAL A 59 10.09 -6.20 -1.98
CA VAL A 59 9.02 -6.21 -2.97
C VAL A 59 9.24 -5.04 -3.94
N ASP A 60 8.89 -5.23 -5.22
CA ASP A 60 9.12 -4.22 -6.26
C ASP A 60 7.82 -3.48 -6.61
N VAL A 61 6.67 -4.15 -6.50
CA VAL A 61 5.35 -3.57 -6.81
C VAL A 61 4.35 -3.94 -5.72
N ILE A 62 3.54 -2.97 -5.29
CA ILE A 62 2.45 -3.18 -4.33
C ILE A 62 1.12 -2.89 -5.00
N VAL A 63 0.15 -3.78 -4.79
CA VAL A 63 -1.23 -3.62 -5.24
C VAL A 63 -2.17 -3.83 -4.05
N THR A 64 -3.00 -2.83 -3.76
CA THR A 64 -4.00 -2.91 -2.69
C THR A 64 -5.24 -2.11 -3.06
N THR A 65 -6.34 -2.34 -2.35
CA THR A 65 -7.53 -1.48 -2.41
C THR A 65 -7.32 -0.19 -1.61
N ALA A 66 -8.18 0.82 -1.83
CA ALA A 66 -8.13 2.12 -1.14
C ALA A 66 -8.03 1.99 0.38
N GLY A 67 -8.80 1.06 0.97
CA GLY A 67 -8.76 0.76 2.40
C GLY A 67 -7.37 0.40 2.93
N GLY A 68 -6.53 -0.25 2.12
CA GLY A 68 -5.16 -0.59 2.53
C GLY A 68 -4.21 0.61 2.54
N ILE A 69 -4.54 1.68 1.80
CA ILE A 69 -3.77 2.93 1.83
C ILE A 69 -4.28 3.82 2.97
N GLU A 70 -5.58 4.08 3.02
CA GLU A 70 -6.16 4.99 4.01
C GLU A 70 -5.95 4.48 5.44
N GLU A 71 -6.10 3.17 5.71
CA GLU A 71 -5.93 2.64 7.05
C GLU A 71 -4.46 2.63 7.51
N ASP A 72 -3.50 2.52 6.58
CA ASP A 72 -2.08 2.65 6.93
C ASP A 72 -1.76 4.07 7.43
N LEU A 73 -2.27 5.08 6.72
CA LEU A 73 -2.14 6.49 7.10
C LEU A 73 -2.88 6.79 8.41
N ILE A 74 -4.12 6.32 8.55
CA ILE A 74 -4.93 6.51 9.76
C ILE A 74 -4.21 5.93 10.99
N LYS A 75 -3.55 4.78 10.88
CA LYS A 75 -2.81 4.15 11.98
C LYS A 75 -1.62 4.97 12.49
N CYS A 76 -1.08 5.86 11.66
CA CYS A 76 -0.07 6.83 12.10
C CYS A 76 -0.66 7.98 12.94
N LEU A 77 -1.95 8.26 12.79
CA LEU A 77 -2.66 9.33 13.50
C LEU A 77 -3.33 8.84 14.79
N ALA A 78 -3.89 7.63 14.77
CA ALA A 78 -4.58 7.03 15.92
C ALA A 78 -4.63 5.50 15.84
N PRO A 79 -4.62 4.80 16.98
CA PRO A 79 -4.59 3.33 17.01
C PRO A 79 -5.92 2.69 16.62
N THR A 80 -5.82 1.43 16.17
CA THR A 80 -6.93 0.48 16.03
C THR A 80 -6.94 -0.45 17.25
N TYR A 81 -8.13 -0.85 17.71
CA TYR A 81 -8.29 -1.67 18.92
C TYR A 81 -8.82 -3.06 18.60
N ARG A 82 -8.53 -4.03 19.47
CA ARG A 82 -9.13 -5.36 19.41
C ARG A 82 -10.56 -5.32 19.96
N GLY A 83 -11.47 -6.00 19.29
CA GLY A 83 -12.85 -6.26 19.68
C GLY A 83 -13.27 -7.69 19.36
N GLU A 84 -14.54 -7.89 19.06
CA GLU A 84 -15.12 -9.21 18.75
C GLU A 84 -16.10 -9.12 17.57
N PHE A 85 -16.20 -10.22 16.81
CA PHE A 85 -17.14 -10.34 15.69
C PHE A 85 -18.61 -10.27 16.14
N SER A 86 -18.91 -10.69 17.38
CA SER A 86 -20.25 -10.76 17.96
C SER A 86 -20.79 -9.41 18.45
N LEU A 87 -19.96 -8.36 18.50
CA LEU A 87 -20.38 -7.06 19.05
C LEU A 87 -21.60 -6.48 18.29
N PRO A 88 -22.68 -6.09 18.99
CA PRO A 88 -23.89 -5.58 18.34
C PRO A 88 -23.65 -4.25 17.59
N GLY A 89 -23.97 -4.22 16.30
CA GLY A 89 -23.74 -3.04 15.45
C GLY A 89 -24.45 -1.76 15.94
N ALA A 90 -25.67 -1.88 16.49
CA ALA A 90 -26.41 -0.74 17.03
C ALA A 90 -25.66 -0.07 18.21
N LEU A 91 -25.08 -0.87 19.11
CA LEU A 91 -24.29 -0.37 20.24
C LEU A 91 -22.97 0.27 19.78
N LEU A 92 -22.32 -0.32 18.78
CA LEU A 92 -21.10 0.24 18.21
C LEU A 92 -21.38 1.58 17.54
N ARG A 93 -22.46 1.67 16.76
CA ARG A 93 -22.86 2.91 16.09
C ARG A 93 -23.20 4.01 17.10
N SER A 94 -23.92 3.71 18.17
CA SER A 94 -24.26 4.70 19.20
C SER A 94 -23.03 5.22 19.95
N LYS A 95 -21.92 4.48 19.94
CA LYS A 95 -20.63 4.85 20.53
C LYS A 95 -19.62 5.43 19.52
N GLY A 96 -20.00 5.55 18.25
CA GLY A 96 -19.09 6.02 17.20
C GLY A 96 -17.91 5.08 16.94
N LEU A 97 -18.12 3.76 17.06
CA LEU A 97 -17.11 2.74 16.81
C LEU A 97 -17.43 1.99 15.51
N ASN A 98 -16.46 1.93 14.59
CA ASN A 98 -16.57 1.16 13.35
C ASN A 98 -15.91 -0.21 13.55
N ARG A 99 -16.56 -1.27 13.06
CA ARG A 99 -16.08 -2.65 13.20
C ARG A 99 -15.44 -3.14 11.91
N ILE A 100 -14.24 -3.70 12.02
CA ILE A 100 -13.55 -4.45 10.95
C ILE A 100 -13.27 -5.86 11.48
N GLY A 101 -14.19 -6.79 11.24
CA GLY A 101 -14.10 -8.15 11.82
C GLY A 101 -14.09 -8.11 13.36
N ASN A 102 -12.96 -8.49 13.97
CA ASN A 102 -12.71 -8.40 15.41
C ASN A 102 -11.86 -7.18 15.80
N LEU A 103 -11.82 -6.14 14.98
CA LEU A 103 -11.13 -4.89 15.24
C LEU A 103 -12.14 -3.74 15.31
N LEU A 104 -11.77 -2.70 16.06
CA LEU A 104 -12.57 -1.51 16.27
C LEU A 104 -11.73 -0.26 15.93
N VAL A 105 -12.31 0.61 15.12
CA VAL A 105 -11.75 1.91 14.75
C VAL A 105 -12.71 3.01 15.22
N PRO A 106 -12.32 3.86 16.18
CA PRO A 106 -13.12 5.01 16.57
C PRO A 106 -13.36 5.97 15.39
N ASN A 107 -14.56 6.55 15.28
CA ASN A 107 -14.88 7.57 14.28
C ASN A 107 -13.89 8.75 14.31
N ASP A 108 -13.40 9.10 15.50
CA ASP A 108 -12.40 10.16 15.70
C ASP A 108 -11.12 9.94 14.87
N ASN A 109 -10.75 8.68 14.59
CA ASN A 109 -9.63 8.37 13.70
C ASN A 109 -9.86 8.92 12.28
N TYR A 110 -11.09 8.82 11.77
CA TYR A 110 -11.45 9.35 10.45
C TYR A 110 -11.54 10.88 10.45
N CYS A 111 -12.01 11.49 11.54
CA CYS A 111 -11.98 12.96 11.68
C CYS A 111 -10.54 13.50 11.70
N LYS A 112 -9.62 12.81 12.37
CA LYS A 112 -8.19 13.15 12.34
C LYS A 112 -7.61 13.02 10.94
N PHE A 113 -7.98 11.97 10.22
CA PHE A 113 -7.56 11.76 8.85
C PHE A 113 -8.07 12.84 7.90
N GLU A 114 -9.35 13.22 8.01
CA GLU A 114 -9.93 14.32 7.25
C GLU A 114 -9.17 15.63 7.49
N ASN A 115 -8.94 15.99 8.77
CA ASN A 115 -8.18 17.19 9.13
C ASN A 115 -6.74 17.17 8.58
N TRP A 116 -6.13 15.98 8.46
CA TRP A 116 -4.78 15.82 7.92
C TRP A 116 -4.74 15.86 6.39
N ILE A 117 -5.71 15.23 5.71
CA ILE A 117 -5.69 15.08 4.25
C ILE A 117 -6.27 16.29 3.50
N MET A 118 -7.25 16.99 4.08
CA MET A 118 -7.91 18.11 3.41
C MET A 118 -6.94 19.23 2.99
N PRO A 119 -6.00 19.69 3.84
CA PRO A 119 -5.00 20.68 3.40
C PRO A 119 -4.10 20.19 2.26
N LEU A 120 -3.80 18.88 2.20
CA LEU A 120 -3.03 18.29 1.11
C LEU A 120 -3.83 18.31 -0.20
N PHE A 121 -5.13 18.03 -0.14
CA PHE A 121 -6.00 18.12 -1.31
C PHE A 121 -6.17 19.56 -1.80
N ASP A 122 -6.25 20.55 -0.92
CA ASP A 122 -6.27 21.96 -1.30
C ASP A 122 -4.99 22.35 -2.05
N GLN A 123 -3.83 21.90 -1.56
CA GLN A 123 -2.54 22.09 -2.22
C GLN A 123 -2.51 21.41 -3.60
N MET A 124 -2.92 20.15 -3.69
CA MET A 124 -2.96 19.41 -4.96
C MET A 124 -3.88 20.09 -5.99
N LEU A 125 -5.02 20.63 -5.55
CA LEU A 125 -5.94 21.36 -6.41
C LEU A 125 -5.32 22.66 -6.92
N GLN A 126 -4.64 23.41 -6.04
CA GLN A 126 -3.92 24.62 -6.42
C GLN A 126 -2.86 24.29 -7.47
N GLU A 127 -2.00 23.31 -7.19
CA GLU A 127 -0.94 22.86 -8.09
C GLU A 127 -1.51 22.45 -9.46
N GLN A 128 -2.58 21.65 -9.50
CA GLN A 128 -3.26 21.26 -10.74
C GLN A 128 -3.85 22.45 -11.51
N SER A 129 -4.34 23.47 -10.81
CA SER A 129 -4.95 24.66 -11.43
C SER A 129 -3.91 25.64 -11.95
N THR A 130 -2.72 25.68 -11.34
CA THR A 130 -1.63 26.59 -11.72
C THR A 130 -0.63 25.96 -12.68
N GLU A 131 -0.53 24.62 -12.70
CA GLU A 131 0.47 23.90 -13.49
C GLU A 131 -0.17 22.95 -14.51
N VAL A 132 0.40 22.92 -15.71
CA VAL A 132 -0.05 22.03 -16.79
C VAL A 132 0.43 20.60 -16.47
N ILE A 133 -0.43 19.86 -15.78
CA ILE A 133 -0.41 18.40 -15.55
C ILE A 133 0.69 17.92 -14.60
N ILE A 134 0.31 17.69 -13.34
CA ILE A 134 1.10 16.91 -12.37
C ILE A 134 0.42 15.54 -12.19
N PRO A 135 1.12 14.41 -12.39
CA PRO A 135 0.57 13.08 -12.11
C PRO A 135 0.21 12.93 -10.63
N LEU A 136 -0.89 12.22 -10.34
CA LEU A 136 -1.31 11.93 -8.96
C LEU A 136 -0.16 11.29 -8.16
N GLY A 137 0.25 11.95 -7.08
CA GLY A 137 1.23 11.43 -6.13
C GLY A 137 2.66 11.95 -6.26
N LEU A 138 2.93 12.89 -7.16
CA LEU A 138 4.22 13.58 -7.22
C LEU A 138 4.02 15.09 -7.06
N ASN A 139 4.98 15.78 -6.44
CA ASN A 139 5.10 17.23 -6.57
C ASN A 139 5.95 17.59 -7.80
N THR A 140 6.12 18.89 -8.05
CA THR A 140 6.96 19.44 -9.13
C THR A 140 8.43 19.02 -9.11
N ALA A 141 8.94 18.60 -7.96
CA ALA A 141 10.29 18.06 -7.80
C ALA A 141 10.37 16.55 -8.05
N GLY A 142 9.25 15.89 -8.37
CA GLY A 142 9.17 14.44 -8.52
C GLY A 142 9.23 13.70 -7.18
N ASN A 143 8.94 14.36 -6.06
CA ASN A 143 8.85 13.72 -4.76
C ASN A 143 7.47 13.14 -4.55
N ILE A 144 7.41 11.94 -3.95
CA ILE A 144 6.15 11.31 -3.56
C ILE A 144 5.52 12.11 -2.43
N LEU A 145 4.24 12.46 -2.58
CA LEU A 145 3.48 13.27 -1.60
C LEU A 145 3.12 12.50 -0.31
N PHE A 146 3.43 11.20 -0.23
CA PHE A 146 3.10 10.28 0.85
C PHE A 146 4.19 9.22 1.06
#